data_AF-A0A6P1NJ60-F1
#
_entry.id   AF-A0A6P1NJ60-F1
#
_cell.length_a   1.000
_cell.length_b   1.000
_cell.length_c   1.000
_cell.angle_alpha   90.00
_cell.angle_beta   90.00
_cell.angle_gamma   90.00
#
_symmetry.space_group_name_H-M   'P 1'
#
loop_
_entity.id
_entity.type
_entity.pdbx_description
1 polymer ?
#
loop_
_entity_poly.entity_id
_entity_poly.type
_entity_poly.pdbx_seq_one_letter_code
_entity_poly.pdbx_strand_id
1 'polypeptide(L)'
;MNAPIKQAGQGQPIKRSTQFYCAAKKTDGSPCRAYAIKGGRVCRVHGGMAPSVRAAAARRAQEEAARRQLANLGEPVAIDPAEALLQLIAWKYGEVKWLRARVQDLPGDELTWGLSQTDVGIGPEGPIDKATHKASPSVWWALLREAEDQLADYAARALRAGVDERRVKIAEQQGLMVHAVMMAVFNRLALTPEQWTLARAAAPEELRRLAG
;
A
#
# COMPACT_ATOMS: atom_id res chain seq x y z
N MET A 1 25.72 29.26 1.55
CA MET A 1 25.10 29.50 0.23
C MET A 1 24.32 28.25 -0.14
N ASN A 2 23.03 28.19 0.22
CA ASN A 2 22.17 27.04 -0.09
C ASN A 2 21.30 27.38 -1.30
N ALA A 3 21.38 26.57 -2.34
CA ALA A 3 20.49 26.65 -3.50
C ALA A 3 19.07 26.20 -3.09
N PRO A 4 18.00 26.84 -3.60
CA PRO A 4 16.65 26.45 -3.26
C PRO A 4 16.26 25.16 -4.01
N ILE A 5 15.69 24.21 -3.26
CA ILE A 5 15.06 23.00 -3.77
C ILE A 5 13.86 23.43 -4.62
N LYS A 6 13.91 23.18 -5.94
CA LYS A 6 12.80 23.44 -6.85
C LYS A 6 11.63 22.54 -6.46
N GLN A 7 10.51 23.15 -6.10
CA GLN A 7 9.25 22.46 -5.87
C GLN A 7 8.86 21.67 -7.12
N ALA A 8 8.90 20.34 -7.04
CA ALA A 8 8.41 19.43 -8.07
C ALA A 8 6.88 19.42 -8.01
N GLY A 9 6.27 20.50 -8.50
CA GLY A 9 4.82 20.65 -8.57
C GLY A 9 4.46 21.20 -9.93
N GLN A 10 4.34 20.32 -10.92
CA GLN A 10 3.57 20.51 -12.16
C GLN A 10 3.59 19.21 -12.96
N GLY A 11 2.70 18.29 -12.62
CA GLY A 11 2.34 17.19 -13.50
C GLY A 11 1.95 17.77 -14.86
N GLN A 12 2.64 17.30 -15.91
CA GLN A 12 2.36 17.68 -17.29
C GLN A 12 0.87 17.48 -17.56
N PRO A 13 0.16 18.45 -18.18
CA PRO A 13 -1.27 18.32 -18.40
C PRO A 13 -1.54 17.11 -19.27
N ILE A 14 -2.19 16.10 -18.69
CA ILE A 14 -2.65 14.91 -19.40
C ILE A 14 -3.57 15.42 -20.52
N LYS A 15 -3.13 15.31 -21.78
CA LYS A 15 -3.93 15.72 -22.94
C LYS A 15 -5.23 14.89 -22.91
N ARG A 16 -6.31 15.48 -22.40
CA ARG A 16 -7.67 14.90 -22.45
C ARG A 16 -7.94 14.53 -23.90
N SER A 17 -8.30 13.27 -24.17
CA SER A 17 -8.64 12.85 -25.52
C SER A 17 -9.77 13.73 -26.04
N THR A 18 -9.48 14.57 -27.03
CA THR A 18 -10.34 15.65 -27.52
C THR A 18 -11.50 15.17 -28.39
N GLN A 19 -11.72 13.86 -28.51
CA GLN A 19 -12.66 13.34 -29.50
C GLN A 19 -14.02 13.00 -28.88
N PHE A 20 -14.78 14.03 -28.51
CA PHE A 20 -16.20 13.88 -28.14
C PHE A 20 -17.05 13.43 -29.34
N TYR A 21 -16.65 13.79 -30.56
CA TYR A 21 -17.40 13.53 -31.79
C TYR A 21 -16.86 12.33 -32.58
N CYS A 22 -17.75 11.72 -33.36
CA CYS A 22 -17.45 10.62 -34.26
C CYS A 22 -16.34 11.00 -35.26
N ALA A 23 -15.34 10.13 -35.41
CA ALA A 23 -14.22 10.33 -36.33
C ALA A 23 -14.54 10.03 -37.81
N ALA A 24 -15.79 9.66 -38.13
CA ALA A 24 -16.19 9.28 -39.48
C ALA A 24 -16.72 10.49 -40.27
N LYS A 25 -16.74 10.38 -41.60
CA LYS A 25 -17.38 11.34 -42.50
C LYS A 25 -18.74 10.80 -42.95
N LYS A 26 -19.66 11.70 -43.26
CA LYS A 26 -20.93 11.37 -43.92
C LYS A 26 -20.70 11.09 -45.41
N THR A 27 -21.74 10.62 -46.10
CA THR A 27 -21.73 10.37 -47.55
C THR A 27 -21.42 11.62 -48.38
N ASP A 28 -21.81 12.81 -47.91
CA ASP A 28 -21.50 14.10 -48.54
C ASP A 28 -20.06 14.59 -48.29
N GLY A 29 -19.22 13.78 -47.62
CA GLY A 29 -17.83 14.11 -47.29
C GLY A 29 -17.66 15.01 -46.06
N SER A 30 -18.74 15.56 -45.51
CA SER A 30 -18.70 16.39 -44.30
C SER A 30 -18.43 15.54 -43.04
N PRO A 31 -17.79 16.09 -41.99
CA PRO A 31 -17.51 15.35 -40.75
C PRO A 31 -18.80 15.01 -39.99
N CYS A 32 -18.82 13.83 -39.37
CA CYS A 32 -19.93 13.42 -38.52
C CYS A 32 -19.90 14.19 -37.19
N ARG A 33 -20.96 14.95 -36.90
CA ARG A 33 -21.13 15.70 -35.65
C ARG A 33 -21.81 14.92 -34.52
N ALA A 34 -22.10 13.63 -34.73
CA ALA A 34 -22.66 12.79 -33.66
C ALA A 34 -21.60 12.43 -32.63
N TYR A 35 -22.00 12.21 -31.38
CA TYR A 35 -21.07 11.77 -30.32
C TYR A 35 -20.54 10.36 -30.60
N ALA A 36 -19.23 10.17 -30.37
CA ALA A 36 -18.66 8.83 -30.35
C ALA A 36 -19.24 8.04 -29.16
N ILE A 37 -19.30 6.70 -29.28
CA ILE A 37 -19.66 5.88 -28.13
C ILE A 37 -18.61 6.06 -27.01
N LYS A 38 -19.02 5.88 -25.75
CA LYS A 38 -18.10 5.97 -24.60
C LYS A 38 -16.90 5.02 -24.78
N GLY A 39 -15.68 5.56 -24.72
CA GLY A 39 -14.42 4.81 -24.94
C GLY A 39 -14.10 4.47 -26.41
N GLY A 40 -14.99 4.80 -27.35
CA GLY A 40 -14.81 4.56 -28.79
C GLY A 40 -14.51 5.83 -29.58
N ARG A 41 -14.28 5.67 -30.89
CA ARG A 41 -13.96 6.77 -31.82
C ARG A 41 -15.08 7.10 -32.80
N VAL A 42 -16.12 6.27 -32.87
CA VAL A 42 -17.22 6.42 -33.83
C VAL A 42 -18.57 6.30 -33.12
N CYS A 43 -19.59 6.94 -33.68
CA CYS A 43 -20.95 6.90 -33.16
C CYS A 43 -21.63 5.57 -33.52
N ARG A 44 -22.82 5.33 -32.94
CA ARG A 44 -23.63 4.13 -33.19
C ARG A 44 -23.89 3.84 -34.66
N VAL A 45 -24.11 4.87 -35.48
CA VAL A 45 -24.46 4.73 -36.91
C VAL A 45 -23.25 4.54 -37.82
N HIS A 46 -22.05 4.95 -37.38
CA HIS A 46 -20.79 4.75 -38.11
C HIS A 46 -19.98 3.57 -37.53
N GLY A 47 -20.67 2.50 -37.11
CA GLY A 47 -20.04 1.25 -36.69
C GLY A 47 -19.69 1.15 -35.20
N GLY A 48 -20.05 2.13 -34.37
CA GLY A 48 -19.79 2.09 -32.92
C GLY A 48 -20.46 0.90 -32.21
N MET A 49 -21.51 0.31 -32.77
CA MET A 49 -22.19 -0.85 -32.21
C MET A 49 -21.57 -2.20 -32.59
N ALA A 50 -20.60 -2.22 -33.50
CA ALA A 50 -19.93 -3.47 -33.87
C ALA A 50 -19.28 -4.14 -32.64
N PRO A 51 -19.41 -5.46 -32.45
CA PRO A 51 -18.92 -6.15 -31.25
C PRO A 51 -17.44 -5.89 -30.94
N SER A 52 -16.57 -5.92 -31.96
CA SER A 52 -15.14 -5.64 -31.83
C SER A 52 -14.86 -4.19 -31.41
N VAL A 53 -15.63 -3.24 -31.92
CA VAL A 53 -15.52 -1.81 -31.58
C VAL A 53 -15.98 -1.55 -30.15
N ARG A 54 -17.07 -2.18 -29.72
CA ARG A 54 -17.57 -2.12 -28.32
C ARG A 54 -16.58 -2.74 -27.36
N ALA A 55 -16.02 -3.91 -27.68
CA ALA A 55 -15.01 -4.57 -26.85
C ALA A 55 -13.75 -3.72 -26.70
N ALA A 56 -13.25 -3.14 -27.81
CA ALA A 56 -12.11 -2.23 -27.77
C ALA A 56 -12.41 -0.93 -27.00
N ALA A 57 -13.63 -0.40 -27.12
CA ALA A 57 -14.06 0.78 -26.37
C ALA A 57 -14.17 0.50 -24.87
N ALA A 58 -14.68 -0.67 -24.47
CA ALA A 58 -14.74 -1.11 -23.09
C ALA A 58 -13.34 -1.28 -22.49
N ARG A 59 -12.42 -1.92 -23.21
CA ARG A 59 -11.02 -2.05 -22.77
C ARG A 59 -10.36 -0.69 -22.53
N ARG A 60 -10.47 0.25 -23.47
CA ARG A 60 -9.93 1.61 -23.29
C ARG A 60 -10.54 2.34 -22.10
N ALA A 61 -11.85 2.19 -21.89
CA ALA A 61 -12.51 2.79 -20.73
C ALA A 61 -12.02 2.19 -19.40
N GLN A 62 -11.78 0.88 -19.36
CA GLN A 62 -11.18 0.21 -18.20
C GLN A 62 -9.74 0.66 -17.97
N GLU A 63 -8.93 0.75 -19.02
CA GLU A 63 -7.55 1.26 -18.94
C GLU A 63 -7.50 2.71 -18.45
N GLU A 64 -8.41 3.56 -18.92
CA GLU A 64 -8.51 4.95 -18.46
C GLU A 64 -8.95 5.03 -17.00
N ALA A 65 -9.92 4.20 -16.57
CA ALA A 65 -10.33 4.11 -15.18
C ALA A 65 -9.19 3.64 -14.28
N ALA A 66 -8.45 2.61 -14.68
CA ALA A 66 -7.26 2.13 -13.99
C ALA A 66 -6.18 3.22 -13.92
N ARG A 67 -5.88 3.91 -15.03
CA ARG A 67 -4.92 5.03 -15.04
C ARG A 67 -5.29 6.15 -14.06
N ARG A 68 -6.59 6.45 -13.91
CA ARG A 68 -7.06 7.45 -12.92
C ARG A 68 -6.87 6.97 -11.49
N GLN A 69 -7.12 5.70 -11.21
CA GLN A 69 -6.89 5.10 -9.89
C GLN A 69 -5.38 5.02 -9.55
N LEU A 70 -4.56 4.78 -10.57
CA LEU A 70 -3.10 4.72 -10.47
C LEU A 70 -2.43 6.10 -10.49
N ALA A 71 -3.18 7.19 -10.60
CA ALA A 71 -2.60 8.54 -10.66
C ALA A 71 -1.79 8.91 -9.40
N ASN A 72 -2.12 8.28 -8.26
CA ASN A 72 -1.42 8.47 -6.99
C ASN A 72 -0.45 7.32 -6.68
N LEU A 73 -0.31 6.33 -7.57
CA LEU A 73 0.62 5.22 -7.37
C LEU A 73 2.06 5.75 -7.45
N GLY A 74 2.78 5.68 -6.33
CA GLY A 74 4.16 6.17 -6.24
C GLY A 74 4.29 7.64 -5.86
N GLU A 75 3.22 8.31 -5.43
CA GLU A 75 3.34 9.62 -4.78
C GLU A 75 4.18 9.46 -3.48
N PRO A 76 5.28 10.22 -3.32
CA PRO A 76 6.15 10.07 -2.17
C PRO A 76 5.43 10.53 -0.90
N VAL A 77 5.26 9.62 0.05
CA VAL A 77 4.77 9.94 1.38
C VAL A 77 5.96 10.12 2.30
N ALA A 78 6.02 11.27 3.00
CA ALA A 78 7.02 11.50 4.02
C ALA A 78 6.76 10.56 5.20
N ILE A 79 7.70 9.65 5.44
CA ILE A 79 7.67 8.72 6.57
C ILE A 79 9.07 8.60 7.17
N ASP A 80 9.14 8.47 8.49
CA ASP A 80 10.38 8.12 9.16
C ASP A 80 10.74 6.65 8.83
N PRO A 81 11.96 6.34 8.35
CA PRO A 81 12.31 4.98 7.95
C PRO A 81 12.24 3.95 9.07
N ALA A 82 12.52 4.34 10.32
CA ALA A 82 12.42 3.44 11.45
C ALA A 82 10.95 3.13 11.76
N GLU A 83 10.08 4.13 11.71
CA GLU A 83 8.63 3.95 11.85
C GLU A 83 8.06 3.04 10.73
N ALA A 84 8.46 3.25 9.48
CA ALA A 84 8.05 2.40 8.36
C ALA A 84 8.48 0.94 8.55
N LEU A 85 9.73 0.71 8.98
CA LEU A 85 10.26 -0.63 9.23
C LEU A 85 9.53 -1.32 10.39
N LEU A 86 9.21 -0.60 11.46
CA LEU A 86 8.45 -1.15 12.59
C LEU A 86 7.02 -1.50 12.20
N GLN A 87 6.35 -0.67 11.41
CA GLN A 87 5.02 -1.00 10.87
C GLN A 87 5.05 -2.25 9.99
N LEU A 88 6.07 -2.36 9.12
CA LEU A 88 6.26 -3.55 8.29
C LEU A 88 6.47 -4.82 9.14
N ILE A 89 7.29 -4.74 10.20
CA ILE A 89 7.48 -5.85 11.15
C ILE A 89 6.15 -6.22 11.82
N ALA A 90 5.36 -5.24 12.26
CA ALA A 90 4.07 -5.49 12.89
C ALA A 90 3.06 -6.18 11.95
N TRP A 91 2.97 -5.72 10.70
CA TRP A 91 2.15 -6.38 9.68
C TRP A 91 2.64 -7.81 9.41
N LYS A 92 3.96 -7.98 9.26
CA LYS A 92 4.54 -9.29 8.99
C LYS A 92 4.34 -10.27 10.14
N TYR A 93 4.40 -9.79 11.38
CA TYR A 93 4.05 -10.57 12.57
C TYR A 93 2.58 -11.02 12.55
N GLY A 94 1.66 -10.12 12.15
CA GLY A 94 0.25 -10.45 11.97
C GLY A 94 0.04 -11.56 10.93
N GLU A 95 0.74 -11.48 9.79
CA GLU A 95 0.73 -12.50 8.74
C GLU A 95 1.23 -13.86 9.25
N VAL A 96 2.37 -13.90 9.95
CA VAL A 96 2.91 -15.11 10.58
C VAL A 96 1.92 -15.69 11.59
N LYS A 97 1.31 -14.85 12.43
CA LYS A 97 0.31 -15.29 13.41
C LYS A 97 -0.87 -15.97 12.73
N TRP A 98 -1.38 -15.38 11.65
CA TRP A 98 -2.51 -15.93 10.91
C TRP A 98 -2.14 -17.23 10.18
N LEU A 99 -1.00 -17.26 9.49
CA LEU A 99 -0.52 -18.46 8.79
C LEU A 99 -0.25 -19.61 9.76
N ARG A 100 0.30 -19.32 10.94
CA ARG A 100 0.55 -20.34 11.97
C ARG A 100 -0.75 -20.95 12.48
N ALA A 101 -1.77 -20.13 12.73
CA ALA A 101 -3.10 -20.65 13.07
C ALA A 101 -3.67 -21.51 11.93
N ARG A 102 -3.57 -21.03 10.69
CA ARG A 102 -4.07 -21.78 9.52
C ARG A 102 -3.39 -23.13 9.34
N VAL A 103 -2.07 -23.20 9.54
CA VAL A 103 -1.27 -24.43 9.47
C VAL A 103 -1.59 -25.37 10.63
N GLN A 104 -1.84 -24.85 11.83
CA GLN A 104 -2.23 -25.66 13.00
C GLN A 104 -3.59 -26.35 12.80
N ASP A 105 -4.49 -25.72 12.04
CA ASP A 105 -5.80 -26.28 11.70
C ASP A 105 -5.76 -27.34 10.59
N LEU A 106 -4.60 -27.59 9.96
CA LEU A 106 -4.50 -28.59 8.89
C LEU A 106 -4.43 -30.01 9.45
N PRO A 107 -5.14 -30.97 8.84
CA PRO A 107 -4.91 -32.40 9.06
C PRO A 107 -3.44 -32.79 8.81
N GLY A 108 -2.92 -33.74 9.59
CA GLY A 108 -1.51 -34.15 9.54
C GLY A 108 -1.05 -34.69 8.17
N ASP A 109 -1.95 -35.33 7.44
CA ASP A 109 -1.72 -35.79 6.08
C ASP A 109 -1.69 -34.63 5.07
N GLU A 110 -2.53 -33.61 5.22
CA GLU A 110 -2.52 -32.42 4.36
C GLU A 110 -1.27 -31.54 4.51
N LEU A 111 -0.55 -31.63 5.63
CA LEU A 111 0.74 -30.93 5.83
C LEU A 111 1.84 -31.42 4.87
N THR A 112 1.78 -32.69 4.45
CA THR A 112 2.83 -33.36 3.67
C THR A 112 2.41 -33.74 2.24
N TRP A 113 1.11 -33.65 1.94
CA TRP A 113 0.54 -33.91 0.62
C TRP A 113 0.07 -32.61 -0.06
N GLY A 114 1.01 -31.79 -0.53
CA GLY A 114 0.72 -30.66 -1.42
C GLY A 114 0.31 -31.12 -2.81
N LEU A 115 -0.76 -30.53 -3.37
CA LEU A 115 -1.23 -30.83 -4.73
C LEU A 115 -0.12 -30.51 -5.74
N SER A 116 0.40 -31.52 -6.43
CA SER A 116 1.52 -31.36 -7.35
C SER A 116 1.04 -31.62 -8.77
N GLN A 117 0.67 -30.57 -9.48
CA GLN A 117 0.39 -30.62 -10.92
C GLN A 117 -0.89 -31.39 -11.30
N THR A 118 -1.87 -30.64 -11.81
CA THR A 118 -3.00 -31.19 -12.57
C THR A 118 -2.59 -31.19 -14.03
N ASP A 119 -2.35 -32.37 -14.61
CA ASP A 119 -2.15 -32.48 -16.05
C ASP A 119 -3.54 -32.60 -16.69
N VAL A 120 -3.95 -31.54 -17.39
CA VAL A 120 -5.15 -31.54 -18.25
C VAL A 120 -4.65 -31.78 -19.68
N GLY A 121 -5.01 -32.93 -20.25
CA GLY A 121 -4.54 -33.32 -21.58
C GLY A 121 -5.50 -34.23 -22.32
N ILE A 122 -5.18 -34.57 -23.58
CA ILE A 122 -5.93 -35.55 -24.38
C ILE A 122 -5.02 -36.77 -24.56
N GLY A 123 -5.42 -37.89 -23.95
CA GLY A 123 -4.78 -39.18 -24.18
C GLY A 123 -5.36 -39.91 -25.40
N PRO A 124 -4.83 -41.10 -25.73
CA PRO A 124 -5.31 -41.90 -26.86
C PRO A 124 -6.80 -42.25 -26.82
N GLU A 125 -7.42 -42.19 -25.65
CA GLU A 125 -8.82 -42.58 -25.40
C GLU A 125 -9.73 -41.40 -24.99
N GLY A 126 -9.24 -40.16 -25.07
CA GLY A 126 -10.02 -38.95 -24.75
C GLY A 126 -9.37 -38.03 -23.72
N PRO A 127 -10.10 -37.02 -23.20
CA PRO A 127 -9.60 -36.12 -22.17
C PRO A 127 -9.19 -36.89 -20.92
N ILE A 128 -7.96 -36.68 -20.45
CA ILE A 128 -7.46 -37.19 -19.18
C ILE A 128 -7.29 -36.00 -18.25
N ASP A 129 -8.07 -35.98 -17.18
CA ASP A 129 -7.81 -35.17 -15.99
C ASP A 129 -7.00 -36.02 -15.00
N LYS A 130 -5.67 -35.92 -15.04
CA LYS A 130 -4.81 -36.63 -14.09
C LYS A 130 -4.28 -35.65 -13.04
N ALA A 131 -4.85 -35.70 -11.85
CA ALA A 131 -4.27 -35.05 -10.68
C ALA A 131 -3.15 -35.94 -10.13
N THR A 132 -1.90 -35.46 -10.18
CA THR A 132 -0.79 -36.15 -9.51
C THR A 132 -0.64 -35.58 -8.11
N HIS A 133 -0.58 -36.43 -7.10
CA HIS A 133 -0.22 -36.04 -5.74
C HIS A 133 1.23 -36.44 -5.50
N LYS A 134 2.14 -35.48 -5.32
CA LYS A 134 3.51 -35.76 -4.83
C LYS A 134 3.59 -35.35 -3.36
N ALA A 135 4.42 -36.04 -2.60
CA ALA A 135 4.79 -35.60 -1.26
C ALA A 135 5.57 -34.28 -1.38
N SER A 136 4.92 -33.17 -1.09
CA SER A 136 5.47 -31.82 -1.04
C SER A 136 4.85 -31.11 0.15
N PRO A 137 5.60 -30.26 0.88
CA PRO A 137 5.01 -29.45 1.94
C PRO A 137 3.78 -28.70 1.42
N SER A 138 2.75 -28.58 2.26
CA SER A 138 1.56 -27.82 1.91
C SER A 138 1.93 -26.38 1.53
N VAL A 139 1.18 -25.77 0.61
CA VAL A 139 1.39 -24.37 0.22
C VAL A 139 1.33 -23.45 1.44
N TRP A 140 0.44 -23.74 2.39
CA TRP A 140 0.32 -23.01 3.65
C TRP A 140 1.57 -23.11 4.52
N TRP A 141 2.19 -24.30 4.60
CA TRP A 141 3.45 -24.49 5.31
C TRP A 141 4.58 -23.70 4.64
N ALA A 142 4.69 -23.75 3.32
CA ALA A 142 5.70 -23.01 2.57
C ALA A 142 5.56 -21.49 2.78
N LEU A 143 4.34 -20.96 2.66
CA LEU A 143 4.03 -19.54 2.93
C LEU A 143 4.35 -19.14 4.37
N LEU A 144 4.05 -19.99 5.35
CA LEU A 144 4.41 -19.74 6.75
C LEU A 144 5.92 -19.63 6.92
N ARG A 145 6.69 -20.55 6.37
CA ARG A 145 8.16 -20.54 6.46
C ARG A 145 8.75 -19.29 5.82
N GLU A 146 8.28 -18.92 4.64
CA GLU A 146 8.69 -17.68 3.97
C GLU A 146 8.37 -16.46 4.83
N ALA A 147 7.16 -16.40 5.41
CA ALA A 147 6.76 -15.28 6.25
C ALA A 147 7.59 -15.18 7.54
N GLU A 148 7.92 -16.32 8.17
CA GLU A 148 8.79 -16.40 9.34
C GLU A 148 10.21 -15.91 9.02
N ASP A 149 10.78 -16.33 7.89
CA ASP A 149 12.12 -15.92 7.46
C ASP A 149 12.18 -14.41 7.16
N GLN A 150 11.16 -13.86 6.48
CA GLN A 150 11.05 -12.43 6.22
C GLN A 150 10.89 -11.62 7.52
N LEU A 151 10.06 -12.07 8.46
CA LEU A 151 9.91 -11.42 9.77
C LEU A 151 11.25 -11.38 10.52
N ALA A 152 11.98 -12.50 10.55
CA ALA A 152 13.29 -12.59 11.18
C ALA A 152 14.31 -11.64 10.53
N ASP A 153 14.34 -11.55 9.20
CA ASP A 153 15.22 -10.61 8.49
C ASP A 153 14.88 -9.14 8.82
N TYR A 154 13.60 -8.77 8.79
CA TYR A 154 13.19 -7.39 9.11
C TYR A 154 13.53 -7.02 10.56
N ALA A 155 13.23 -7.91 11.51
CA ALA A 155 13.59 -7.70 12.91
C ALA A 155 15.11 -7.58 13.10
N ALA A 156 15.91 -8.44 12.47
CA ALA A 156 17.36 -8.36 12.52
C ALA A 156 17.91 -7.07 11.90
N ARG A 157 17.27 -6.55 10.84
CA ARG A 157 17.64 -5.24 10.25
C ARG A 157 17.28 -4.09 11.17
N ALA A 158 16.12 -4.11 11.82
CA ALA A 158 15.72 -3.07 12.77
C ALA A 158 16.67 -2.99 13.96
N LEU A 159 17.03 -4.14 14.53
CA LEU A 159 18.00 -4.23 15.62
C LEU A 159 19.39 -3.72 15.18
N ARG A 160 19.89 -4.14 14.00
CA ARG A 160 21.17 -3.65 13.47
C ARG A 160 21.17 -2.15 13.16
N ALA A 161 20.04 -1.61 12.74
CA ALA A 161 19.88 -0.18 12.48
C ALA A 161 19.76 0.66 13.76
N GLY A 162 19.71 0.02 14.94
CA GLY A 162 19.58 0.70 16.22
C GLY A 162 18.27 1.47 16.36
N VAL A 163 17.17 0.92 15.82
CA VAL A 163 15.86 1.57 15.79
C VAL A 163 15.37 1.86 17.22
N ASP A 164 15.59 0.93 18.15
CA ASP A 164 15.16 1.10 19.54
C ASP A 164 15.96 2.20 20.24
N GLU A 165 17.29 2.23 20.10
CA GLU A 165 18.12 3.30 20.65
C GLU A 165 17.75 4.65 20.03
N ARG A 166 17.41 4.69 18.74
CA ARG A 166 16.97 5.91 18.07
C ARG A 166 15.64 6.40 18.63
N ARG A 167 14.68 5.51 18.87
CA ARG A 167 13.37 5.86 19.46
C ARG A 167 13.51 6.38 20.89
N VAL A 168 14.32 5.73 21.72
CA VAL A 168 14.61 6.20 23.08
C VAL A 168 15.24 7.59 23.04
N LYS A 169 16.25 7.81 22.19
CA LYS A 169 16.90 9.13 22.03
C LYS A 169 15.92 10.21 21.59
N ILE A 170 15.00 9.92 20.66
CA ILE A 170 13.97 10.88 20.24
C ILE A 170 13.02 11.19 21.39
N ALA A 171 12.57 10.18 22.13
CA ALA A 171 11.68 10.37 23.27
C ALA A 171 12.36 11.18 24.39
N GLU A 172 13.63 10.92 24.69
CA GLU A 172 14.43 11.70 25.64
C GLU A 172 14.57 13.16 25.20
N GLN A 173 14.91 13.41 23.93
CA GLN A 173 15.00 14.75 23.36
C GLN A 173 13.67 15.50 23.44
N GLN A 174 12.55 14.83 23.14
CA GLN A 174 11.22 15.40 23.26
C GLN A 174 10.88 15.73 24.72
N GLY A 175 11.22 14.85 25.68
CA GLY A 175 11.05 15.11 27.10
C GLY A 175 11.82 16.34 27.57
N LEU A 176 13.07 16.51 27.13
CA LEU A 176 13.88 17.70 27.39
C LEU A 176 13.25 18.98 26.79
N MET A 177 12.71 18.90 25.57
CA MET A 177 12.03 20.03 24.92
C MET A 177 10.77 20.44 25.67
N VAL A 178 9.93 19.47 26.06
CA VAL A 178 8.71 19.74 26.85
C VAL A 178 9.09 20.37 28.18
N HIS A 179 10.09 19.84 28.87
CA HIS A 179 10.59 20.42 30.12
C HIS A 179 11.04 21.87 29.93
N ALA A 180 11.84 22.15 28.90
CA ALA A 180 12.32 23.49 28.61
C ALA A 180 11.17 24.48 28.34
N VAL A 181 10.15 24.06 27.59
CA VAL A 181 8.95 24.88 27.33
C VAL A 181 8.18 25.14 28.62
N MET A 182 7.95 24.12 29.46
CA MET A 182 7.26 24.30 30.74
C MET A 182 8.00 25.27 31.66
N MET A 183 9.32 25.13 31.79
CA MET A 183 10.14 26.05 32.59
C MET A 183 10.11 27.48 32.04
N ALA A 184 10.15 27.65 30.72
CA ALA A 184 10.02 28.96 30.08
C ALA A 184 8.67 29.62 30.38
N VAL A 185 7.58 28.85 30.36
CA VAL A 185 6.23 29.32 30.71
C VAL A 185 6.18 29.73 32.18
N PHE A 186 6.64 28.88 33.11
CA PHE A 186 6.63 29.19 34.54
C PHE A 186 7.46 30.44 34.87
N ASN A 187 8.62 30.60 34.24
CA ASN A 187 9.44 31.80 34.38
C ASN A 187 8.71 33.05 33.87
N ARG A 188 8.02 32.95 32.72
CA ARG A 188 7.28 34.09 32.14
C ARG A 188 6.05 34.48 32.95
N LEU A 189 5.42 33.53 33.64
CA LEU A 189 4.31 33.77 34.55
C LEU A 189 4.75 34.36 35.90
N ALA A 190 6.07 34.43 36.15
CA ALA A 190 6.64 34.97 37.39
C ALA A 190 6.02 34.34 38.66
N LEU A 191 5.92 33.00 38.67
CA LEU A 191 5.34 32.27 39.78
C LEU A 191 6.06 32.58 41.11
N THR A 192 5.30 32.63 42.21
CA THR A 192 5.90 32.74 43.55
C THR A 192 6.68 31.47 43.91
N PRO A 193 7.60 31.50 44.89
CA PRO A 193 8.35 30.31 45.32
C PRO A 193 7.47 29.11 45.69
N GLU A 194 6.32 29.36 46.32
CA GLU A 194 5.34 28.33 46.71
C GLU A 194 4.67 27.73 45.47
N GLN A 195 4.25 28.57 44.51
CA GLN A 195 3.69 28.13 43.24
C GLN A 195 4.70 27.34 42.40
N TRP A 196 5.98 27.73 42.43
CA TRP A 196 7.08 27.01 41.79
C TRP A 196 7.29 25.61 42.35
N THR A 197 7.13 25.47 43.66
CA THR A 197 7.27 24.19 44.35
C THR A 197 6.11 23.27 43.98
N LEU A 198 4.89 23.80 44.00
CA LEU A 198 3.70 23.05 43.57
C LEU A 198 3.79 22.64 42.08
N ALA A 199 4.19 23.55 41.19
CA ALA A 199 4.28 23.28 39.76
C ALA A 199 5.31 22.18 39.43
N ARG A 200 6.45 22.15 40.12
CA ARG A 200 7.47 21.10 39.94
C ARG A 200 7.02 19.73 40.45
N ALA A 201 6.15 19.68 41.46
CA ALA A 201 5.58 18.43 41.96
C ALA A 201 4.43 17.93 41.07
N ALA A 202 3.53 18.84 40.66
CA ALA A 202 2.34 18.48 39.89
C ALA A 202 2.63 18.11 38.43
N ALA A 203 3.56 18.81 37.77
CA ALA A 203 3.85 18.59 36.35
C ALA A 203 4.24 17.13 36.01
N PRO A 204 5.18 16.47 36.73
CA PRO A 204 5.50 15.06 36.49
C PRO A 204 4.35 14.10 36.80
N GLU A 205 3.43 14.43 37.71
CA GLU A 205 2.24 13.62 37.99
C GLU A 205 1.26 13.65 36.83
N GLU A 206 0.95 14.84 36.32
CA GLU A 206 0.04 14.99 35.18
C GLU A 206 0.61 14.36 33.90
N LEU A 207 1.92 14.50 33.66
CA LEU A 207 2.59 13.84 32.54
C LEU A 207 2.52 12.31 32.64
N ARG A 208 2.64 11.74 33.84
CA ARG A 208 2.47 10.29 34.06
C ARG A 208 1.03 9.84 33.82
N ARG A 209 0.03 10.61 34.26
CA ARG A 209 -1.38 10.30 33.97
C ARG A 209 -1.70 10.27 32.48
N LEU A 210 -1.05 11.13 31.70
CA LEU A 210 -1.23 11.17 30.25
C LEU A 210 -0.57 9.98 29.54
N ALA A 211 0.50 9.43 30.11
CA ALA A 211 1.25 8.31 29.53
C ALA A 211 0.58 6.93 29.72
N GLY A 212 -0.32 6.80 30.69
CA GLY A 212 -1.00 5.53 31.02
C GLY A 212 -0.20 4.67 31.99
#